data_AF-A0A520A714-F1
#
_entry.id   AF-A0A520A714-F1
#
_cell.length_a   1.000
_cell.length_b   1.000
_cell.length_c   1.000
_cell.angle_alpha   90.00
_cell.angle_beta   90.00
_cell.angle_gamma   90.00
#
_symmetry.space_group_name_H-M   'P 1'
#
loop_
_entity.id
_entity.type
_entity.pdbx_description
1 polymer ?
#
loop_
_entity_poly.entity_id
_entity_poly.type
_entity_poly.pdbx_seq_one_letter_code
_entity_poly.pdbx_strand_id
1 'polypeptide(L)'
;MFNYFLSVYKNGEQRKDGLTGNDVKYNNLDLTGGFGYNKTTAKQCNWGFDLTGIYTKPLNNDLTVQSINAGQFTQRVIYYDYIYNTSSRIGGGLNADFSFPAFDQIQAGIKFGISYVNRLKIEDNNYPFIPGKDRFSSNISLNLYF
;
A
#
# COMPACT_ATOMS: atom_id res chain seq x y z
N MET A 1 8.28 -24.86 3.41
CA MET A 1 6.96 -24.82 2.75
C MET A 1 6.97 -23.68 1.76
N PHE A 2 6.53 -23.94 0.53
CA PHE A 2 6.33 -22.91 -0.49
C PHE A 2 4.87 -22.54 -0.54
N ASN A 3 4.59 -21.25 -0.65
CA ASN A 3 3.24 -20.71 -0.72
C ASN A 3 3.14 -19.81 -1.94
N TYR A 4 2.05 -19.92 -2.68
CA TYR A 4 1.74 -19.05 -3.81
C TYR A 4 0.34 -18.50 -3.59
N PHE A 5 0.11 -17.25 -3.94
CA PHE A 5 -1.22 -16.68 -3.90
C PHE A 5 -1.45 -15.73 -5.07
N LEU A 6 -2.71 -15.64 -5.43
CA LEU A 6 -3.24 -14.64 -6.34
C LEU A 6 -4.56 -14.18 -5.75
N SER A 7 -4.72 -12.88 -5.61
CA SER A 7 -5.91 -12.26 -5.05
C SER A 7 -6.34 -11.06 -5.88
N VAL A 8 -7.65 -10.84 -5.84
CA VAL A 8 -8.29 -9.66 -6.43
C VAL A 8 -9.05 -8.99 -5.31
N TYR A 9 -8.75 -7.72 -5.06
CA TYR A 9 -9.37 -6.95 -3.99
C TYR A 9 -9.94 -5.65 -4.57
N LYS A 10 -11.18 -5.33 -4.22
CA LYS A 10 -11.78 -4.04 -4.58
C LYS A 10 -11.73 -3.14 -3.36
N ASN A 11 -11.10 -1.99 -3.50
CA ASN A 11 -11.03 -0.96 -2.47
C ASN A 11 -11.73 0.31 -2.95
N GLY A 12 -12.29 1.07 -2.05
CA GLY A 12 -12.85 2.38 -2.38
C GLY A 12 -13.12 3.18 -1.13
N GLU A 13 -13.08 4.49 -1.28
CA GLU A 13 -13.36 5.43 -0.22
C GLU A 13 -14.16 6.60 -0.79
N GLN A 14 -15.07 7.14 0.03
CA GLN A 14 -15.74 8.40 -0.23
C GLN A 14 -15.60 9.27 1.01
N ARG A 15 -15.04 10.47 0.84
CA ARG A 15 -14.90 11.49 1.87
C ARG A 15 -15.74 12.69 1.48
N LYS A 16 -16.72 13.02 2.32
CA LYS A 16 -17.58 14.19 2.14
C LYS A 16 -17.41 15.13 3.32
N ASP A 17 -16.99 16.36 3.05
CA ASP A 17 -16.90 17.41 4.05
C ASP A 17 -18.19 18.25 4.05
N GLY A 18 -18.84 18.32 5.21
CA GLY A 18 -20.09 19.06 5.39
C GLY A 18 -19.92 20.59 5.44
N LEU A 19 -18.73 21.09 5.79
CA LEU A 19 -18.47 22.54 5.89
C LEU A 19 -18.04 23.14 4.55
N THR A 20 -17.20 22.44 3.80
CA THR A 20 -16.65 22.91 2.52
C THR A 20 -17.40 22.36 1.30
N GLY A 21 -18.28 21.39 1.48
CA GLY A 21 -19.01 20.74 0.39
C GLY A 21 -18.12 19.93 -0.55
N ASN A 22 -16.88 19.63 -0.14
CA ASN A 22 -15.97 18.80 -0.91
C ASN A 22 -16.42 17.34 -0.84
N ASP A 23 -16.47 16.66 -1.99
CA ASP A 23 -16.77 15.23 -2.10
C ASP A 23 -15.67 14.57 -2.95
N VAL A 24 -14.93 13.65 -2.33
CA VAL A 24 -13.80 12.95 -2.92
C VAL A 24 -14.12 11.47 -2.89
N LYS A 25 -14.27 10.85 -4.06
CA LYS A 25 -14.60 9.44 -4.19
C LYS A 25 -13.61 8.75 -5.11
N TYR A 26 -13.16 7.58 -4.72
CA TYR A 26 -12.37 6.71 -5.59
C TYR A 26 -12.71 5.25 -5.34
N ASN A 27 -12.57 4.44 -6.39
CA ASN A 27 -12.66 2.99 -6.34
C ASN A 27 -11.55 2.40 -7.20
N ASN A 28 -10.89 1.40 -6.64
CA ASN A 28 -9.75 0.72 -7.23
C ASN A 28 -9.97 -0.80 -7.21
N LEU A 29 -9.40 -1.46 -8.20
CA LEU A 29 -9.24 -2.90 -8.25
C LEU A 29 -7.76 -3.22 -8.15
N ASP A 30 -7.39 -3.93 -7.09
CA ASP A 30 -6.05 -4.39 -6.84
C ASP A 30 -5.95 -5.87 -7.25
N LEU A 31 -5.02 -6.15 -8.16
CA LEU A 31 -4.59 -7.49 -8.51
C LEU A 31 -3.27 -7.72 -7.79
N THR A 32 -3.24 -8.66 -6.85
CA THR A 32 -2.04 -8.97 -6.07
C THR A 32 -1.66 -10.42 -6.25
N GLY A 33 -0.41 -10.68 -6.58
CA GLY A 33 0.14 -12.03 -6.66
C GLY A 33 1.43 -12.11 -5.85
N GLY A 34 1.74 -13.29 -5.36
CA GLY A 34 2.97 -13.46 -4.61
C GLY A 34 3.41 -14.90 -4.42
N PHE A 35 4.64 -15.00 -3.96
CA PHE A 35 5.33 -16.23 -3.64
C PHE A 35 6.00 -16.07 -2.29
N GLY A 36 5.85 -17.07 -1.42
CA GLY A 36 6.49 -17.12 -0.12
C GLY A 36 7.18 -18.45 0.10
N TYR A 37 8.27 -18.41 0.86
CA TYR A 37 8.94 -19.57 1.37
C TYR A 37 9.17 -19.41 2.86
N ASN A 38 8.86 -20.45 3.64
CA ASN A 38 9.14 -20.50 5.05
C ASN A 38 9.76 -21.85 5.43
N LYS A 39 10.73 -21.86 6.34
CA LYS A 39 11.32 -23.08 6.89
C LYS A 39 11.51 -22.99 8.39
N THR A 40 10.93 -23.97 9.09
CA THR A 40 11.23 -24.26 10.49
C THR A 40 12.40 -25.23 10.59
N THR A 41 13.39 -24.89 11.41
CA THR A 41 14.52 -25.76 11.74
C THR A 41 14.25 -26.53 13.03
N ALA A 42 14.94 -27.66 13.24
CA ALA A 42 14.80 -28.50 14.44
C ALA A 42 15.00 -27.75 15.78
N LYS A 43 15.66 -26.59 15.78
CA LYS A 43 15.86 -25.72 16.95
C LYS A 43 14.75 -24.68 17.16
N GLN A 44 13.56 -24.88 16.57
CA GLN A 44 12.43 -23.93 16.61
C GLN A 44 12.73 -22.54 16.04
N CYS A 45 13.80 -22.40 15.25
CA CYS A 45 14.05 -21.21 14.46
C CYS A 45 13.23 -21.28 13.18
N ASN A 46 12.47 -20.23 12.88
CA ASN A 46 11.78 -20.08 11.61
C ASN A 46 12.45 -18.99 10.80
N TRP A 47 12.56 -19.19 9.50
CA TRP A 47 12.90 -18.12 8.60
C TRP A 47 12.01 -18.20 7.38
N GLY A 48 11.68 -17.04 6.85
CA GLY A 48 10.88 -16.94 5.66
C GLY A 48 11.24 -15.72 4.83
N PHE A 49 10.81 -15.77 3.59
CA PHE A 49 10.75 -14.60 2.74
C PHE A 49 9.52 -14.69 1.85
N ASP A 50 8.99 -13.55 1.46
CA ASP A 50 7.96 -13.44 0.45
C ASP A 50 8.26 -12.33 -0.54
N LEU A 51 7.82 -12.55 -1.77
CA LEU A 51 7.84 -11.60 -2.86
C LEU A 51 6.41 -11.41 -3.33
N THR A 52 6.02 -10.15 -3.44
CA THR A 52 4.68 -9.75 -3.84
C THR A 52 4.74 -8.78 -5.00
N GLY A 53 3.76 -8.87 -5.89
CA GLY A 53 3.52 -7.93 -6.97
C GLY A 53 2.07 -7.43 -6.88
N ILE A 54 1.86 -6.15 -7.12
CA ILE A 54 0.54 -5.52 -7.13
C ILE A 54 0.36 -4.69 -8.38
N TYR A 55 -0.81 -4.79 -8.99
CA TYR A 55 -1.28 -3.88 -10.03
C TYR A 55 -2.63 -3.31 -9.59
N THR A 56 -2.69 -1.98 -9.50
CA THR A 56 -3.89 -1.24 -9.11
C THR A 56 -4.48 -0.56 -10.33
N LYS A 57 -5.75 -0.85 -10.61
CA LYS A 57 -6.54 -0.24 -11.67
C LYS A 57 -7.66 0.63 -11.08
N PRO A 58 -7.72 1.94 -11.37
CA PRO A 58 -8.87 2.77 -11.01
C PRO A 58 -10.11 2.33 -11.80
N LEU A 59 -11.26 2.34 -11.13
CA LEU A 59 -12.56 1.96 -11.70
C LEU A 59 -13.47 3.18 -11.90
N ASN A 60 -13.94 3.75 -10.79
CA ASN A 60 -14.85 4.88 -10.77
C ASN A 60 -14.38 5.87 -9.70
N ASN A 61 -14.33 7.13 -10.06
CA ASN A 61 -13.79 8.21 -9.28
C ASN A 61 -14.61 9.48 -9.52
N ASP A 62 -14.69 10.33 -8.50
CA ASP A 62 -15.37 11.60 -8.56
C ASP A 62 -14.66 12.58 -7.61
N LEU A 63 -14.55 13.83 -8.04
CA LEU A 63 -13.97 14.90 -7.26
C LEU A 63 -14.77 16.17 -7.47
N THR A 64 -15.56 16.52 -6.46
CA THR A 64 -16.26 17.79 -6.38
C THR A 64 -15.60 18.66 -5.33
N VAL A 65 -15.05 19.80 -5.75
CA VAL A 65 -14.47 20.82 -4.88
C VAL A 65 -15.02 22.17 -5.30
N GLN A 66 -15.57 22.93 -4.36
CA GLN A 66 -16.06 24.28 -4.65
C GLN A 66 -14.88 25.22 -4.92
N SER A 67 -14.98 26.07 -5.94
CA SER A 67 -13.88 26.97 -6.33
C SER A 67 -13.45 27.91 -5.20
N ILE A 68 -14.38 28.31 -4.32
CA ILE A 68 -14.09 29.10 -3.12
C ILE A 68 -13.17 28.37 -2.12
N ASN A 69 -13.14 27.05 -2.16
CA ASN A 69 -12.35 26.18 -1.29
C ASN A 69 -11.07 25.66 -1.97
N ALA A 70 -10.77 26.08 -3.21
CA ALA A 70 -9.59 25.66 -3.96
C ALA A 70 -8.28 26.37 -3.52
N GLY A 71 -8.08 26.50 -2.21
CA GLY A 71 -6.88 27.08 -1.61
C GLY A 71 -5.68 26.13 -1.58
N GLN A 72 -4.60 26.56 -0.91
CA GLN A 72 -3.34 25.80 -0.82
C GLN A 72 -3.53 24.39 -0.22
N PHE A 73 -4.40 24.25 0.78
CA PHE A 73 -4.70 22.96 1.40
C PHE A 73 -5.30 21.98 0.38
N THR A 74 -6.34 22.41 -0.33
CA THR A 74 -7.00 21.60 -1.36
C THR A 74 -6.03 21.19 -2.46
N GLN A 75 -5.20 22.13 -2.93
CA GLN A 75 -4.25 21.86 -3.99
C GLN A 75 -3.15 20.87 -3.58
N ARG A 76 -2.69 20.92 -2.33
CA ARG A 76 -1.54 20.11 -1.85
C ARG A 76 -1.93 18.83 -1.14
N VAL A 77 -3.16 18.73 -0.64
CA VAL A 77 -3.66 17.58 0.12
C VAL A 77 -4.75 16.88 -0.67
N ILE A 78 -5.88 17.56 -0.92
CA ILE A 78 -7.05 16.93 -1.54
C ILE A 78 -6.76 16.46 -2.96
N TYR A 79 -6.26 17.34 -3.83
CA TYR A 79 -5.92 16.98 -5.21
C TYR A 79 -4.79 15.96 -5.26
N TYR A 80 -3.78 16.12 -4.40
CA TYR A 80 -2.64 15.22 -4.36
C TYR A 80 -3.06 13.79 -3.98
N ASP A 81 -3.91 13.64 -2.97
CA ASP A 81 -4.47 12.37 -2.53
C ASP A 81 -5.40 11.78 -3.60
N TYR A 82 -6.28 12.61 -4.18
CA TYR A 82 -7.17 12.18 -5.25
C TYR A 82 -6.38 11.61 -6.43
N ILE A 83 -5.43 12.40 -6.98
CA ILE A 83 -4.60 11.99 -8.12
C ILE A 83 -3.83 10.69 -7.81
N TYR A 84 -3.31 10.55 -6.59
CA TYR A 84 -2.61 9.33 -6.21
C TYR A 84 -3.55 8.12 -6.21
N ASN A 85 -4.73 8.25 -5.59
CA ASN A 85 -5.68 7.17 -5.42
C ASN A 85 -6.41 6.80 -6.71
N THR A 86 -6.55 7.71 -7.67
CA THR A 86 -7.15 7.45 -8.98
C THR A 86 -6.15 7.08 -10.06
N SER A 87 -4.86 7.00 -9.73
CA SER A 87 -3.83 6.61 -10.69
C SER A 87 -3.69 5.09 -10.82
N SER A 88 -3.40 4.65 -12.04
CA SER A 88 -2.97 3.27 -12.29
C SER A 88 -1.56 3.08 -11.78
N ARG A 89 -1.33 2.03 -10.98
CA ARG A 89 -0.06 1.79 -10.29
C ARG A 89 0.36 0.34 -10.43
N ILE A 90 1.67 0.12 -10.48
CA ILE A 90 2.28 -1.20 -10.38
C ILE A 90 3.32 -1.16 -9.28
N GLY A 91 3.47 -2.22 -8.53
CA GLY A 91 4.46 -2.29 -7.49
C GLY A 91 4.76 -3.71 -7.06
N GLY A 92 5.60 -3.81 -6.06
CA GLY A 92 5.92 -5.07 -5.42
C GLY A 92 6.66 -4.85 -4.12
N GLY A 93 6.80 -5.93 -3.38
CA GLY A 93 7.52 -5.94 -2.13
C GLY A 93 8.29 -7.24 -1.93
N LEU A 94 9.33 -7.13 -1.11
CA LEU A 94 10.05 -8.25 -0.56
C LEU A 94 10.02 -8.14 0.95
N ASN A 95 9.59 -9.20 1.62
CA ASN A 95 9.70 -9.32 3.05
C ASN A 95 10.58 -10.51 3.40
N ALA A 96 11.31 -10.40 4.50
CA ALA A 96 12.08 -11.46 5.11
C ALA A 96 11.81 -11.47 6.61
N ASP A 97 11.59 -12.66 7.15
CA ASP A 97 11.36 -12.88 8.57
C ASP A 97 12.33 -13.91 9.12
N PHE A 98 12.78 -13.69 10.34
CA PHE A 98 13.58 -14.62 11.11
C PHE A 98 13.09 -14.63 12.54
N SER A 99 12.60 -15.77 13.03
CA SER A 99 12.20 -15.97 14.41
C SER A 99 13.07 -17.02 15.11
N PHE A 100 13.34 -16.80 16.38
CA PHE A 100 14.17 -17.65 17.24
C PHE A 100 13.59 -17.71 18.66
N PRO A 101 13.77 -18.84 19.36
CA PRO A 101 13.40 -18.92 20.78
C PRO A 101 14.28 -17.96 21.59
N ALA A 102 13.66 -17.09 22.38
CA ALA A 102 14.37 -16.11 23.20
C ALA A 102 14.48 -16.56 24.65
N PHE A 103 13.36 -16.89 25.29
CA PHE A 103 13.28 -17.30 26.70
C PHE A 103 12.05 -18.19 26.93
N ASP A 104 12.22 -19.40 27.47
CA ASP A 104 11.14 -20.36 27.73
C ASP A 104 10.06 -20.43 26.62
N GLN A 105 8.88 -19.86 26.87
CA GLN A 105 7.72 -19.84 25.97
C GLN A 105 7.72 -18.66 24.99
N ILE A 106 8.65 -17.72 25.12
CA ILE A 106 8.75 -16.49 24.32
C ILE A 106 9.58 -16.74 23.07
N GLN A 107 8.97 -16.48 21.91
CA GLN A 107 9.66 -16.43 20.63
C GLN A 107 9.88 -14.97 20.21
N ALA A 108 11.11 -14.62 19.82
CA ALA A 108 11.41 -13.33 19.22
C ALA A 108 11.53 -13.47 17.71
N GLY A 109 11.24 -12.41 16.96
CA GLY A 109 11.42 -12.42 15.52
C GLY A 109 11.69 -11.05 14.92
N ILE A 110 12.63 -11.01 14.00
CA ILE A 110 12.98 -9.82 13.23
C ILE A 110 12.28 -9.94 11.87
N LYS A 111 11.58 -8.89 11.46
CA LYS A 111 11.02 -8.77 10.12
C LYS A 111 11.58 -7.55 9.42
N PHE A 112 12.00 -7.74 8.20
CA PHE A 112 12.45 -6.69 7.30
C PHE A 112 11.57 -6.72 6.05
N GLY A 113 11.11 -5.55 5.62
CA GLY A 113 10.29 -5.39 4.42
C GLY A 113 10.77 -4.21 3.61
N ILE A 114 10.73 -4.37 2.29
CA ILE A 114 10.88 -3.30 1.32
C ILE A 114 9.76 -3.38 0.31
N SER A 115 9.28 -2.23 -0.14
CA SER A 115 8.30 -2.16 -1.20
C SER A 115 8.53 -0.96 -2.10
N TYR A 116 8.20 -1.14 -3.36
CA TYR A 116 8.31 -0.11 -4.37
C TYR A 116 7.02 -0.07 -5.20
N VAL A 117 6.50 1.13 -5.42
CA VAL A 117 5.31 1.37 -6.23
C VAL A 117 5.61 2.48 -7.24
N ASN A 118 5.37 2.17 -8.51
CA ASN A 118 5.47 3.06 -9.63
C ASN A 118 4.08 3.42 -10.16
N ARG A 119 3.86 4.70 -10.38
CA ARG A 119 2.68 5.22 -11.04
C ARG A 119 2.84 5.15 -12.56
N LEU A 120 1.92 4.47 -13.21
CA LEU A 120 1.91 4.28 -14.67
C LEU A 120 1.16 5.41 -15.38
N LYS A 121 -0.08 5.66 -14.97
CA LYS A 121 -0.98 6.61 -15.63
C LYS A 121 -1.81 7.38 -14.62
N ILE A 122 -1.98 8.67 -14.90
CA ILE A 122 -2.92 9.56 -14.24
C ILE A 122 -4.04 9.88 -15.23
N GLU A 123 -5.24 10.14 -14.74
CA GLU A 123 -6.25 10.80 -15.56
C GLU A 123 -5.84 12.23 -15.90
N ASP A 124 -6.11 12.64 -17.14
CA ASP A 124 -5.78 13.99 -17.59
C ASP A 124 -6.52 15.01 -16.73
N ASN A 125 -5.75 15.88 -16.08
CA ASN A 125 -6.26 16.92 -15.19
C ASN A 125 -5.39 18.17 -15.30
N ASN A 126 -5.98 19.31 -14.95
CA ASN A 126 -5.30 20.61 -14.97
C ASN A 126 -4.83 21.02 -13.56
N TYR A 127 -4.53 20.05 -12.69
CA TYR A 127 -4.11 20.37 -11.31
C TYR A 127 -2.65 20.83 -11.28
N PRO A 128 -2.34 21.91 -10.54
CA PRO A 128 -1.00 22.51 -10.53
C PRO A 128 0.05 21.65 -9.79
N PHE A 129 -0.37 20.75 -8.90
CA PHE A 129 0.52 19.87 -8.14
C PHE A 129 0.14 18.42 -8.34
N ILE A 130 1.13 17.61 -8.69
CA ILE A 130 0.96 16.19 -9.00
C ILE A 130 1.87 15.37 -8.08
N PRO A 131 1.42 14.20 -7.59
CA PRO A 131 2.26 13.34 -6.80
C PRO A 131 3.54 12.86 -7.48
N GLY A 132 4.54 12.51 -6.67
CA GLY A 132 5.72 11.80 -7.14
C GLY A 132 5.31 10.51 -7.87
N LYS A 133 6.06 10.17 -8.92
CA LYS A 133 5.81 8.96 -9.73
C LYS A 133 6.14 7.68 -8.97
N ASP A 134 7.15 7.75 -8.11
CA ASP A 134 7.77 6.60 -7.45
C ASP A 134 7.62 6.71 -5.94
N ARG A 135 7.31 5.58 -5.29
CA ARG A 135 7.30 5.46 -3.84
C ARG A 135 8.11 4.25 -3.43
N PHE A 136 9.13 4.47 -2.61
CA PHE A 136 9.89 3.44 -1.94
C PHE A 136 9.60 3.50 -0.45
N SER A 137 9.41 2.35 0.18
CA SER A 137 9.27 2.23 1.62
C SER A 137 10.02 1.02 2.13
N SER A 138 10.57 1.14 3.32
CA SER A 138 11.25 0.06 4.04
C SER A 138 10.81 0.04 5.48
N ASN A 139 10.65 -1.14 6.06
CA ASN A 139 10.31 -1.33 7.45
C ASN A 139 11.19 -2.41 8.07
N ILE A 140 11.57 -2.19 9.33
CA ILE A 140 12.21 -3.19 10.17
C ILE A 140 11.46 -3.24 11.48
N SER A 141 11.18 -4.44 11.98
CA SER A 141 10.43 -4.63 13.22
C SER A 141 10.98 -5.80 14.03
N LEU A 142 10.95 -5.65 15.35
CA LEU A 142 11.14 -6.72 16.31
C LEU A 142 9.76 -7.12 16.83
N ASN A 143 9.44 -8.41 16.74
CA ASN A 143 8.17 -8.98 17.15
C ASN A 143 8.44 -9.98 18.28
N LEU A 144 7.64 -9.92 19.34
CA LEU A 144 7.65 -10.88 20.44
C LEU A 144 6.33 -11.66 20.37
N TYR A 145 6.43 -12.98 20.40
CA TYR A 145 5.31 -13.91 20.40
C TYR A 145 5.28 -14.62 21.77
N PHE A 146 4.12 -14.59 22.42
CA PHE A 146 3.87 -15.13 23.76
C PHE A 146 2.83 -16.24 23.67
#